data_AF-A0A2E4PN46-F1
#
_entry.id   AF-A0A2E4PN46-F1
#
_cell.length_a   1.000
_cell.length_b   1.000
_cell.length_c   1.000
_cell.angle_alpha   90.00
_cell.angle_beta   90.00
_cell.angle_gamma   90.00
#
_symmetry.space_group_name_H-M   'P 1'
#
loop_
_entity.id
_entity.type
_entity.pdbx_description
1 polymer ?
#
loop_
_entity_poly.entity_id
_entity_poly.type
_entity_poly.pdbx_seq_one_letter_code
_entity_poly.pdbx_strand_id
1 'polypeptide(L)'
;MITCKFLKNIILLGLLVLLACKENSRHYVTNEKYSNGNENYEEIDTVLEKNDPKRLDLSKQQLFIDTTRTSQFYQSYLDWNPNLQQEDFSDVLNLITKKYPLQKQKISNFPRKWITIEKLNGEFLIYRPCNGNTESFVITDEALYFFHQLEPEVALLHQVITSNDTTFNATLHTLSENNTVISFDFSIQPSATKDVYQLKYSHDTIVEERYVIPMDKVTHFNLVVNHCPEDMVREYDNFDY
;
A
#
# COMPACT_ATOMS: atom_id res chain seq x y z
N MET A 1 -44.05 46.28 9.03
CA MET A 1 -45.35 45.81 9.59
C MET A 1 -45.44 44.32 9.28
N ILE A 2 -45.26 43.38 10.22
CA ILE A 2 -46.17 43.02 11.34
C ILE A 2 -47.60 42.88 10.77
N THR A 3 -48.31 41.75 10.69
CA THR A 3 -48.38 40.45 11.41
C THR A 3 -49.42 39.60 10.64
N CYS A 4 -49.29 38.27 10.48
CA CYS A 4 -49.69 37.19 11.41
C CYS A 4 -51.13 37.27 11.98
N LYS A 5 -51.95 36.25 11.69
CA LYS A 5 -52.96 35.57 12.56
C LYS A 5 -53.68 34.49 11.72
N PHE A 6 -53.36 33.20 11.80
CA PHE A 6 -53.60 32.18 12.85
C PHE A 6 -55.07 31.85 13.16
N LEU A 7 -55.25 30.55 13.47
CA LEU A 7 -56.39 29.81 14.04
C LEU A 7 -57.37 29.21 13.00
N LYS A 8 -57.79 27.94 13.06
CA LYS A 8 -57.60 26.87 14.05
C LYS A 8 -58.09 25.51 13.49
N ASN A 9 -57.39 24.44 13.89
CA ASN A 9 -57.91 23.16 14.36
C ASN A 9 -58.44 22.05 13.41
N ILE A 10 -57.73 20.91 13.53
CA ILE A 10 -58.20 19.52 13.67
C ILE A 10 -58.58 18.80 12.36
N ILE A 11 -57.72 17.87 11.91
CA ILE A 11 -57.97 16.41 11.88
C ILE A 11 -56.65 15.69 11.57
N LEU A 12 -56.28 14.87 12.53
CA LEU A 12 -55.47 13.66 12.50
C LEU A 12 -55.45 12.94 11.13
N LEU A 13 -54.31 12.85 10.46
CA LEU A 13 -54.00 11.72 9.58
C LEU A 13 -52.50 11.43 9.67
N GLY A 14 -52.20 10.29 10.30
CA GLY A 14 -50.85 9.81 10.54
C GLY A 14 -50.10 9.50 9.25
N LEU A 15 -48.97 10.17 9.07
CA LEU A 15 -47.84 9.68 8.31
C LEU A 15 -46.59 10.12 9.07
N LEU A 16 -46.35 9.44 10.19
CA LEU A 16 -45.03 9.40 10.80
C LEU A 16 -44.17 8.56 9.87
N VAL A 17 -43.46 9.27 9.00
CA VAL A 17 -42.37 8.76 8.18
C VAL A 17 -41.40 8.05 9.12
N LEU A 18 -41.47 6.73 9.13
CA LEU A 18 -40.41 5.88 9.64
C LEU A 18 -39.18 6.19 8.78
N LEU A 19 -38.28 6.98 9.34
CA LEU A 19 -36.88 7.07 8.95
C LEU A 19 -36.30 5.66 9.03
N ALA A 20 -36.44 4.90 7.95
CA ALA A 20 -35.57 3.77 7.68
C ALA A 20 -34.21 4.35 7.30
N CYS A 21 -33.36 4.53 8.32
CA CYS A 21 -31.92 4.61 8.14
C CYS A 21 -31.50 3.36 7.35
N LYS A 22 -31.26 3.52 6.05
CA LYS A 22 -30.52 2.55 5.27
C LYS A 22 -29.08 2.64 5.75
N GLU A 23 -28.74 1.82 6.74
CA GLU A 23 -27.35 1.54 7.11
C GLU A 23 -26.63 1.09 5.84
N ASN A 24 -25.73 1.93 5.35
CA ASN A 24 -24.80 1.57 4.29
C ASN A 24 -23.81 0.58 4.92
N SER A 25 -24.19 -0.70 4.96
CA SER A 25 -23.26 -1.77 5.28
C SER A 25 -22.18 -1.77 4.20
N ARG A 26 -21.00 -1.25 4.54
CA ARG A 26 -19.78 -1.42 3.76
C ARG A 26 -19.55 -2.93 3.66
N HIS A 27 -19.80 -3.48 2.49
CA HIS A 27 -19.36 -4.83 2.17
C HIS A 27 -17.85 -4.78 2.01
N TYR A 28 -17.15 -5.19 3.06
CA TYR A 28 -15.76 -5.62 2.92
C TYR A 28 -15.80 -6.93 2.13
N VAL A 29 -15.23 -6.92 0.94
CA VAL A 29 -14.94 -8.14 0.20
C VAL A 29 -13.82 -8.82 0.97
N THR A 30 -14.17 -9.75 1.85
CA THR A 30 -13.21 -10.68 2.42
C THR A 30 -12.84 -11.66 1.31
N ASN A 31 -11.59 -11.64 0.86
CA ASN A 31 -11.06 -12.61 -0.08
C ASN A 31 -11.41 -14.03 0.39
N GLU A 32 -12.03 -14.79 -0.51
CA GLU A 32 -12.49 -16.14 -0.26
C GLU A 32 -11.31 -17.00 0.22
N LYS A 33 -11.52 -17.69 1.35
CA LYS A 33 -10.65 -18.74 1.88
C LYS A 33 -10.47 -19.83 0.82
N TYR A 34 -9.29 -19.92 0.23
CA TYR A 34 -8.83 -21.16 -0.39
C TYR A 34 -8.57 -22.20 0.70
N SER A 35 -9.62 -22.95 1.05
CA SER A 35 -9.52 -24.21 1.79
C SER A 35 -9.33 -25.33 0.77
N ASN A 36 -8.09 -25.60 0.39
CA ASN A 36 -7.74 -26.87 -0.23
C ASN A 36 -7.20 -27.81 0.85
N GLY A 37 -7.98 -28.86 1.11
CA GLY A 37 -7.59 -29.95 1.98
C GLY A 37 -6.49 -30.78 1.31
N ASN A 38 -5.36 -30.87 2.00
CA ASN A 38 -4.57 -32.10 2.08
C ASN A 38 -3.72 -32.05 3.36
N GLU A 39 -3.68 -33.21 4.03
CA GLU A 39 -3.19 -33.46 5.38
C GLU A 39 -1.67 -33.62 5.42
N ASN A 40 -0.98 -32.59 5.92
CA ASN A 40 0.27 -32.58 6.71
C ASN A 40 0.86 -31.16 6.62
N TYR A 41 0.18 -30.18 7.22
CA TYR A 41 0.86 -28.91 7.48
C TYR A 41 1.81 -29.18 8.64
N GLU A 42 3.12 -29.05 8.38
CA GLU A 42 4.09 -28.83 9.46
C GLU A 42 3.53 -27.77 10.41
N GLU A 43 3.87 -27.86 11.70
CA GLU A 43 3.43 -26.88 12.70
C GLU A 43 3.93 -25.50 12.27
N ILE A 44 3.06 -24.75 11.58
CA ILE A 44 3.37 -23.42 11.06
C ILE A 44 3.69 -22.55 12.27
N ASP A 45 4.88 -21.96 12.29
CA ASP A 45 5.22 -20.97 13.30
C ASP A 45 4.27 -19.78 13.16
N THR A 46 3.52 -19.52 14.23
CA THR A 46 2.52 -18.44 14.30
C THR A 46 2.92 -17.36 15.31
N VAL A 47 4.04 -17.53 16.02
CA VAL A 47 4.43 -16.66 17.12
C VAL A 47 5.58 -15.77 16.68
N LEU A 48 5.32 -14.46 16.59
CA LEU A 48 6.38 -13.50 16.30
C LEU A 48 7.30 -13.32 17.50
N GLU A 49 8.52 -13.84 17.37
CA GLU A 49 9.59 -13.64 18.33
C GLU A 49 10.75 -12.85 17.74
N LYS A 50 11.40 -12.03 18.56
CA LYS A 50 12.64 -11.35 18.14
C LYS A 50 13.77 -12.37 18.06
N ASN A 51 14.31 -12.58 16.87
CA ASN A 51 15.38 -13.55 16.64
C ASN A 51 16.48 -12.99 15.75
N ASP A 52 17.70 -13.51 15.96
CA ASP A 52 18.80 -13.36 15.02
C ASP A 52 18.69 -14.47 13.97
N PRO A 53 18.54 -14.16 12.68
CA PRO A 53 18.51 -15.15 11.60
C PRO A 53 19.59 -16.22 11.68
N LYS A 54 20.78 -15.89 12.19
CA LYS A 54 21.90 -16.83 12.30
C LYS A 54 21.66 -17.95 13.32
N ARG A 55 20.64 -17.81 14.16
CA ARG A 55 20.24 -18.80 15.18
C ARG A 55 19.05 -19.64 14.75
N LEU A 56 18.45 -19.33 13.60
CA LEU A 56 17.29 -20.03 13.05
C LEU A 56 17.72 -21.06 12.02
N ASP A 57 16.93 -22.12 11.90
CA ASP A 57 17.05 -23.08 10.80
C ASP A 57 16.30 -22.55 9.57
N LEU A 58 17.00 -21.74 8.76
CA LEU A 58 16.45 -21.15 7.54
C LEU A 58 16.27 -22.16 6.40
N SER A 59 16.53 -23.45 6.63
CA SER A 59 16.08 -24.51 5.70
C SER A 59 14.59 -24.84 5.87
N LYS A 60 13.96 -24.33 6.93
CA LYS A 60 12.54 -24.50 7.23
C LYS A 60 11.79 -23.19 7.16
N GLN A 61 10.46 -23.28 7.23
CA GLN A 61 9.63 -22.10 7.48
C GLN A 61 10.05 -21.43 8.81
N GLN A 62 10.13 -20.10 8.82
CA GLN A 62 10.38 -19.31 10.02
C GLN A 62 9.50 -18.05 10.00
N LEU A 63 8.89 -17.71 11.13
CA LEU A 63 8.18 -16.44 11.31
C LEU A 63 8.79 -15.68 12.49
N PHE A 64 9.47 -14.56 12.23
CA PHE A 64 10.20 -13.87 13.31
C PHE A 64 10.42 -12.40 13.04
N ILE A 65 10.84 -11.67 14.08
CA ILE A 65 11.23 -10.26 14.00
C ILE A 65 12.76 -10.17 14.00
N ASP A 66 13.33 -9.77 12.88
CA ASP A 66 14.75 -9.48 12.74
C ASP A 66 15.07 -8.06 13.23
N THR A 67 15.83 -7.97 14.31
CA THR A 67 16.31 -6.70 14.88
C THR A 67 17.80 -6.44 14.64
N THR A 68 18.48 -7.29 13.85
CA THR A 68 19.94 -7.24 13.70
C THR A 68 20.43 -6.09 12.84
N ARG A 69 19.60 -5.59 11.92
CA ARG A 69 19.92 -4.55 10.92
C ARG A 69 21.03 -4.91 9.94
N THR A 70 21.60 -6.11 10.03
CA THR A 70 22.76 -6.53 9.24
C THR A 70 22.59 -7.93 8.63
N SER A 71 21.40 -8.53 8.76
CA SER A 71 21.13 -9.84 8.17
C SER A 71 21.03 -9.77 6.64
N GLN A 72 21.04 -10.93 6.00
CA GLN A 72 20.74 -11.05 4.58
C GLN A 72 19.37 -10.45 4.19
N PHE A 73 18.41 -10.43 5.12
CA PHE A 73 17.08 -9.88 4.86
C PHE A 73 17.15 -8.36 4.74
N TYR A 74 17.85 -7.66 5.65
CA TYR A 74 18.12 -6.22 5.50
C TYR A 74 18.93 -5.93 4.24
N GLN A 75 19.98 -6.73 4.00
CA GLN A 75 20.85 -6.53 2.85
C GLN A 75 20.07 -6.59 1.53
N SER A 76 19.07 -7.47 1.42
CA SER A 76 18.23 -7.55 0.23
C SER A 76 17.48 -6.25 -0.11
N TYR A 77 17.10 -5.45 0.88
CA TYR A 77 16.48 -4.14 0.66
C TYR A 77 17.51 -3.05 0.33
N LEU A 78 18.69 -3.10 0.97
CA LEU A 78 19.78 -2.16 0.71
C LEU A 78 20.34 -2.33 -0.71
N ASP A 79 20.40 -3.56 -1.20
CA ASP A 79 20.85 -3.91 -2.55
C ASP A 79 19.73 -3.83 -3.59
N TRP A 80 18.50 -3.49 -3.17
CA TRP A 80 17.35 -3.51 -4.06
C TRP A 80 17.48 -2.47 -5.18
N ASN A 81 17.61 -2.97 -6.40
CA ASN A 81 17.70 -2.18 -7.60
C ASN A 81 16.89 -2.83 -8.73
N PRO A 82 15.58 -2.56 -8.79
CA PRO A 82 14.69 -3.26 -9.71
C PRO A 82 14.97 -2.88 -11.16
N ASN A 83 14.75 -3.82 -12.08
CA ASN A 83 14.77 -3.54 -13.51
C ASN A 83 13.48 -2.79 -13.91
N LEU A 84 13.61 -1.53 -14.33
CA LEU A 84 12.47 -0.71 -14.77
C LEU A 84 12.12 -0.93 -16.25
N GLN A 85 12.89 -1.74 -16.98
CA GLN A 85 12.69 -2.06 -18.39
C GLN A 85 11.97 -3.40 -18.59
N GLN A 86 11.14 -3.80 -17.62
CA GLN A 86 10.32 -5.01 -17.76
C GLN A 86 9.27 -4.82 -18.85
N GLU A 87 8.90 -5.92 -19.53
CA GLU A 87 7.93 -5.90 -20.63
C GLU A 87 6.56 -5.39 -20.15
N ASP A 88 6.10 -5.85 -18.97
CA ASP A 88 4.84 -5.43 -18.37
C ASP A 88 4.73 -3.91 -18.21
N PHE A 89 5.80 -3.24 -17.75
CA PHE A 89 5.84 -1.79 -17.66
C PHE A 89 5.79 -1.12 -19.03
N SER A 90 6.51 -1.69 -20.00
CA SER A 90 6.63 -1.14 -21.34
C SER A 90 5.29 -1.15 -22.06
N ASP A 91 4.52 -2.23 -21.94
CA ASP A 91 3.22 -2.36 -22.58
C ASP A 91 2.20 -1.36 -22.01
N VAL A 92 2.13 -1.24 -20.69
CA VAL A 92 1.25 -0.29 -20.01
C VAL A 92 1.64 1.16 -20.38
N LEU A 93 2.93 1.51 -20.31
CA LEU A 93 3.40 2.84 -20.70
C LEU A 93 3.12 3.14 -22.17
N ASN A 94 3.32 2.17 -23.08
CA ASN A 94 3.04 2.34 -24.51
C ASN A 94 1.56 2.65 -24.77
N LEU A 95 0.65 2.05 -24.01
CA LEU A 95 -0.79 2.34 -24.13
C LEU A 95 -1.14 3.74 -23.61
N ILE A 96 -0.62 4.14 -22.45
CA ILE A 96 -0.88 5.46 -21.87
C ILE A 96 -0.31 6.56 -22.77
N THR A 97 0.90 6.34 -23.30
CA THR A 97 1.66 7.35 -24.05
C THR A 97 1.15 7.64 -25.45
N LYS A 98 0.32 6.74 -26.03
CA LYS A 98 -0.47 7.04 -27.23
C LYS A 98 -1.38 8.25 -27.04
N LYS A 99 -1.88 8.47 -25.83
CA LYS A 99 -2.79 9.58 -25.50
C LYS A 99 -2.07 10.71 -24.76
N TYR A 100 -1.12 10.37 -23.88
CA TYR A 100 -0.39 11.32 -23.04
C TYR A 100 1.12 11.13 -23.21
N PRO A 101 1.77 11.88 -24.12
CA PRO A 101 3.20 11.72 -24.38
C PRO A 101 4.06 11.83 -23.11
N LEU A 102 5.14 11.05 -23.05
CA LEU A 102 6.12 11.12 -21.96
C LEU A 102 6.70 12.53 -21.83
N GLN A 103 6.67 13.06 -20.61
CA GLN A 103 7.26 14.35 -20.28
C GLN A 103 8.05 14.24 -18.98
N LYS A 104 9.33 14.63 -19.04
CA LYS A 104 10.17 14.70 -17.86
C LYS A 104 9.69 15.80 -16.94
N GLN A 105 9.34 15.42 -15.72
CA GLN A 105 9.00 16.30 -14.64
C GLN A 105 10.24 16.63 -13.82
N LYS A 106 10.33 17.88 -13.37
CA LYS A 106 11.38 18.28 -12.44
C LYS A 106 10.99 17.85 -11.03
N ILE A 107 11.68 16.85 -10.51
CA ILE A 107 11.59 16.42 -9.12
C ILE A 107 12.86 16.89 -8.40
N SER A 108 12.69 17.48 -7.23
CA SER A 108 13.78 18.00 -6.39
C SER A 108 14.55 16.86 -5.69
N ASN A 109 15.14 17.11 -4.52
CA ASN A 109 15.88 16.09 -3.76
C ASN A 109 14.96 15.10 -3.02
N PHE A 110 13.73 14.92 -3.48
CA PHE A 110 12.81 13.96 -2.90
C PHE A 110 13.34 12.53 -3.07
N PRO A 111 13.27 11.65 -2.05
CA PRO A 111 13.69 10.26 -2.18
C PRO A 111 12.97 9.55 -3.33
N ARG A 112 13.68 8.69 -4.06
CA ARG A 112 13.17 8.04 -5.27
C ARG A 112 12.76 6.59 -5.07
N LYS A 113 13.22 5.92 -4.02
CA LYS A 113 12.91 4.53 -3.70
C LYS A 113 12.21 4.47 -2.37
N TRP A 114 11.08 3.78 -2.33
CA TRP A 114 10.19 3.72 -1.17
C TRP A 114 9.73 2.30 -0.92
N ILE A 115 9.41 2.01 0.34
CA ILE A 115 8.85 0.73 0.77
C ILE A 115 7.70 1.00 1.73
N THR A 116 6.66 0.18 1.61
CA THR A 116 5.54 0.16 2.54
C THR A 116 5.97 -0.44 3.88
N ILE A 117 5.34 0.05 4.94
CA ILE A 117 5.56 -0.43 6.31
C ILE A 117 4.22 -0.69 6.96
N GLU A 118 4.22 -1.69 7.82
CA GLU A 118 3.08 -2.09 8.63
C GLU A 118 3.23 -1.56 10.04
N LYS A 119 2.15 -1.67 10.81
CA LYS A 119 2.13 -1.35 12.23
C LYS A 119 1.79 -2.59 13.04
N LEU A 120 2.51 -2.84 14.11
CA LEU A 120 2.29 -3.96 15.01
C LEU A 120 2.49 -3.51 16.44
N ASN A 121 1.47 -3.66 17.28
CA ASN A 121 1.51 -3.26 18.69
C ASN A 121 1.95 -1.79 18.88
N GLY A 122 1.52 -0.89 18.00
CA GLY A 122 1.87 0.52 18.05
C GLY A 122 3.18 0.90 17.35
N GLU A 123 4.03 -0.06 16.98
CA GLU A 123 5.33 0.19 16.36
C GLU A 123 5.29 -0.03 14.85
N PHE A 124 5.98 0.84 14.10
CA PHE A 124 6.16 0.66 12.66
C PHE A 124 7.28 -0.33 12.37
N LEU A 125 7.04 -1.21 11.40
CA LEU A 125 7.99 -2.22 10.95
C LEU A 125 7.80 -2.54 9.48
N ILE A 126 8.79 -3.18 8.88
CA ILE A 126 8.71 -3.68 7.51
C ILE A 126 8.21 -5.12 7.58
N TYR A 127 7.25 -5.48 6.74
CA TYR A 127 6.84 -6.87 6.56
C TYR A 127 7.49 -7.46 5.30
N ARG A 128 8.26 -8.53 5.47
CA ARG A 128 8.74 -9.36 4.36
C ARG A 128 7.80 -10.56 4.22
N PRO A 129 6.99 -10.62 3.15
CA PRO A 129 6.13 -11.75 2.91
C PRO A 129 6.94 -13.00 2.54
N CYS A 130 6.29 -14.15 2.63
CA CYS A 130 6.82 -15.42 2.15
C CYS A 130 6.95 -15.39 0.63
N ASN A 131 5.87 -15.04 -0.05
CA ASN A 131 5.86 -14.93 -1.50
C ASN A 131 6.11 -13.49 -1.93
N GLY A 132 6.81 -13.29 -3.04
CA GLY A 132 6.90 -12.00 -3.70
C GLY A 132 7.70 -10.93 -2.96
N ASN A 133 7.36 -9.67 -3.23
CA ASN A 133 8.04 -8.51 -2.67
C ASN A 133 7.22 -7.86 -1.55
N THR A 134 7.90 -7.27 -0.57
CA THR A 134 7.31 -6.17 0.18
C THR A 134 6.96 -5.06 -0.80
N GLU A 135 5.74 -4.53 -0.72
CA GLU A 135 5.30 -3.50 -1.65
C GLU A 135 6.24 -2.29 -1.58
N SER A 136 6.78 -1.94 -2.73
CA SER A 136 7.80 -0.91 -2.89
C SER A 136 7.60 -0.20 -4.21
N PHE A 137 8.17 1.00 -4.35
CA PHE A 137 8.04 1.75 -5.59
C PHE A 137 9.22 2.66 -5.86
N VAL A 138 9.39 2.96 -7.15
CA VAL A 138 10.42 3.85 -7.68
C VAL A 138 9.76 5.03 -8.40
N ILE A 139 10.15 6.24 -8.02
CA ILE A 139 9.75 7.48 -8.68
C ILE A 139 10.88 7.91 -9.63
N THR A 140 10.63 7.91 -10.93
CA THR A 140 11.51 8.53 -11.93
C THR A 140 11.01 9.92 -12.27
N ASP A 141 11.69 10.61 -13.18
CA ASP A 141 11.22 11.90 -13.68
C ASP A 141 10.03 11.75 -14.63
N GLU A 142 9.63 10.54 -15.01
CA GLU A 142 8.61 10.29 -16.04
C GLU A 142 7.48 9.37 -15.57
N ALA A 143 7.73 8.51 -14.58
CA ALA A 143 6.76 7.51 -14.14
C ALA A 143 7.02 7.06 -12.70
N LEU A 144 6.00 6.44 -12.11
CA LEU A 144 6.09 5.66 -10.89
C LEU A 144 5.97 4.18 -11.24
N TYR A 145 6.88 3.38 -10.69
CA TYR A 145 6.92 1.93 -10.87
C TYR A 145 6.65 1.28 -9.52
N PHE A 146 5.54 0.57 -9.41
CA PHE A 146 5.12 -0.16 -8.23
C PHE A 146 5.54 -1.62 -8.36
N PHE A 147 6.07 -2.17 -7.28
CA PHE A 147 6.50 -3.55 -7.15
C PHE A 147 5.65 -4.15 -6.04
N HIS A 148 4.49 -4.67 -6.41
CA HIS A 148 3.62 -5.38 -5.50
C HIS A 148 4.15 -6.81 -5.27
N GLN A 149 3.45 -7.54 -4.42
CA GLN A 149 3.80 -8.91 -4.10
C GLN A 149 3.79 -9.81 -5.34
N LEU A 150 2.81 -9.64 -6.24
CA LEU A 150 2.60 -10.53 -7.39
C LEU A 150 2.89 -9.87 -8.72
N GLU A 151 2.28 -8.71 -8.99
CA GLU A 151 2.35 -8.08 -10.31
C GLU A 151 2.87 -6.65 -10.20
N PRO A 152 3.87 -6.26 -11.01
CA PRO A 152 4.37 -4.91 -11.00
C PRO A 152 3.43 -3.99 -11.79
N GLU A 153 3.26 -2.75 -11.34
CA GLU A 153 2.40 -1.76 -11.99
C GLU A 153 3.19 -0.49 -12.32
N VAL A 154 2.73 0.28 -13.31
CA VAL A 154 3.34 1.55 -13.67
C VAL A 154 2.29 2.62 -13.89
N ALA A 155 2.59 3.83 -13.44
CA ALA A 155 1.80 5.01 -13.71
C ALA A 155 2.68 6.12 -14.29
N LEU A 156 2.23 6.69 -15.40
CA LEU A 156 2.87 7.85 -16.01
C LEU A 156 2.73 9.06 -15.08
N LEU A 157 3.84 9.75 -14.84
CA LEU A 157 3.88 10.98 -14.06
C LEU A 157 3.43 12.15 -14.93
N HIS A 158 2.14 12.49 -14.88
CA HIS A 158 1.55 13.53 -15.71
C HIS A 158 1.98 14.94 -15.27
N GLN A 159 1.86 15.22 -13.97
CA GLN A 159 2.17 16.53 -13.42
C GLN A 159 2.69 16.40 -11.99
N VAL A 160 3.85 17.00 -11.71
CA VAL A 160 4.32 17.22 -10.33
C VAL A 160 3.79 18.55 -9.83
N ILE A 161 2.92 18.51 -8.81
CA ILE A 161 2.31 19.68 -8.17
C ILE A 161 3.26 20.24 -7.10
N THR A 162 3.90 19.36 -6.34
CA THR A 162 4.87 19.74 -5.31
C THR A 162 5.94 18.67 -5.21
N SER A 163 7.20 19.11 -5.15
CA SER A 163 8.33 18.25 -4.80
C SER A 163 9.33 19.07 -4.02
N ASN A 164 9.58 18.66 -2.78
CA ASN A 164 10.70 19.12 -1.95
C ASN A 164 11.34 17.89 -1.27
N ASP A 165 12.27 18.09 -0.35
CA ASP A 165 13.01 17.01 0.30
C ASP A 165 12.14 16.02 1.10
N THR A 166 10.90 16.40 1.46
CA THR A 166 10.02 15.62 2.36
C THR A 166 8.59 15.43 1.84
N THR A 167 8.17 16.20 0.85
CA THR A 167 6.80 16.17 0.33
C THR A 167 6.82 15.99 -1.17
N PHE A 168 5.94 15.13 -1.65
CA PHE A 168 5.71 14.90 -3.06
C PHE A 168 4.22 14.81 -3.34
N ASN A 169 3.73 15.62 -4.27
CA ASN A 169 2.34 15.59 -4.74
C ASN A 169 2.36 15.59 -6.26
N ALA A 170 1.62 14.69 -6.88
CA ALA A 170 1.54 14.57 -8.33
C ALA A 170 0.18 14.05 -8.77
N THR A 171 -0.17 14.33 -10.02
CA THR A 171 -1.22 13.63 -10.74
C THR A 171 -0.58 12.60 -11.65
N LEU A 172 -1.11 11.38 -11.61
CA LEU A 172 -0.61 10.22 -12.33
C LEU A 172 -1.65 9.71 -13.32
N HIS A 173 -1.19 9.08 -14.41
CA HIS A 173 -2.03 8.36 -15.34
C HIS A 173 -1.69 6.88 -15.35
N THR A 174 -2.70 6.02 -15.24
CA THR A 174 -2.55 4.56 -15.40
C THR A 174 -3.72 4.00 -16.20
N LEU A 175 -3.72 2.70 -16.44
CA LEU A 175 -4.84 1.99 -17.05
C LEU A 175 -5.80 1.46 -15.99
N SER A 176 -7.10 1.58 -16.23
CA SER A 176 -8.11 0.80 -15.52
C SER A 176 -8.14 -0.64 -16.04
N GLU A 177 -8.89 -1.51 -15.37
CA GLU A 177 -9.16 -2.90 -15.79
C GLU A 177 -9.68 -3.01 -17.24
N ASN A 178 -10.38 -1.98 -17.73
CA ASN A 178 -10.92 -1.93 -19.09
C ASN A 178 -9.93 -1.29 -20.10
N ASN A 179 -8.65 -1.17 -19.76
CA ASN A 179 -7.60 -0.55 -20.56
C ASN A 179 -7.89 0.91 -20.95
N THR A 180 -8.67 1.64 -20.14
CA THR A 180 -8.89 3.07 -20.33
C THR A 180 -7.92 3.86 -19.46
N VAL A 181 -7.31 4.91 -20.01
CA VAL A 181 -6.44 5.76 -19.22
C VAL A 181 -7.25 6.56 -18.19
N ILE A 182 -6.95 6.36 -16.92
CA ILE A 182 -7.52 7.05 -15.76
C ILE A 182 -6.48 7.95 -15.10
N SER A 183 -6.93 8.89 -14.26
CA SER A 183 -6.07 9.84 -13.55
C SER A 183 -6.30 9.75 -12.06
N PHE A 184 -5.23 9.72 -11.27
CA PHE A 184 -5.34 9.71 -9.81
C PHE A 184 -4.32 10.65 -9.20
N ASP A 185 -4.68 11.19 -8.04
CA ASP A 185 -3.78 12.02 -7.26
C ASP A 185 -2.94 11.13 -6.35
N PHE A 186 -1.66 11.47 -6.27
CA PHE A 186 -0.65 10.77 -5.50
C PHE A 186 0.04 11.76 -4.58
N SER A 187 0.12 11.43 -3.30
CA SER A 187 0.83 12.26 -2.33
C SER A 187 1.63 11.43 -1.33
N ILE A 188 2.81 11.94 -0.98
CA ILE A 188 3.63 11.45 0.12
C ILE A 188 3.97 12.65 1.00
N GLN A 189 3.62 12.56 2.28
CA GLN A 189 3.83 13.65 3.25
C GLN A 189 4.37 13.10 4.56
N PRO A 190 5.17 13.86 5.33
CA PRO A 190 5.68 13.41 6.63
C PRO A 190 4.54 13.07 7.59
N SER A 191 4.71 11.97 8.34
CA SER A 191 3.84 11.65 9.47
C SER A 191 4.36 12.28 10.77
N ALA A 192 3.66 12.05 11.88
CA ALA A 192 4.15 12.42 13.21
C ALA A 192 5.37 11.59 13.67
N THR A 193 5.63 10.44 13.04
CA THR A 193 6.74 9.56 13.40
C THR A 193 7.93 9.83 12.49
N LYS A 194 9.12 9.94 13.08
CA LYS A 194 10.37 10.18 12.35
C LYS A 194 10.58 9.13 11.25
N ASP A 195 11.02 9.59 10.09
CA ASP A 195 11.31 8.77 8.89
C ASP A 195 10.10 8.04 8.29
N VAL A 196 8.90 8.18 8.88
CA VAL A 196 7.64 7.63 8.38
C VAL A 196 6.83 8.69 7.67
N TYR A 197 6.32 8.33 6.50
CA TYR A 197 5.51 9.19 5.65
C TYR A 197 4.16 8.54 5.40
N GLN A 198 3.13 9.36 5.25
CA GLN A 198 1.82 8.95 4.78
C GLN A 198 1.80 9.04 3.27
N LEU A 199 1.56 7.90 2.64
CA LEU A 199 1.29 7.76 1.21
C LEU A 199 -0.23 7.75 1.02
N LYS A 200 -0.71 8.47 0.01
CA LYS A 200 -2.11 8.52 -0.33
C LYS A 200 -2.32 8.50 -1.84
N TYR A 201 -3.22 7.63 -2.26
CA TYR A 201 -3.76 7.56 -3.61
C TYR A 201 -5.23 7.95 -3.57
N SER A 202 -5.67 8.78 -4.51
CA SER A 202 -7.10 9.07 -4.64
C SER A 202 -7.56 9.10 -6.09
N HIS A 203 -8.62 8.36 -6.35
CA HIS A 203 -9.33 8.31 -7.62
C HIS A 203 -10.83 8.43 -7.35
N ASP A 204 -11.48 9.46 -7.89
CA ASP A 204 -12.89 9.79 -7.63
C ASP A 204 -13.23 9.88 -6.13
N THR A 205 -13.93 8.88 -5.60
CA THR A 205 -14.36 8.80 -4.18
C THR A 205 -13.53 7.81 -3.37
N ILE A 206 -12.63 7.08 -4.03
CA ILE A 206 -11.78 6.07 -3.41
C ILE A 206 -10.49 6.76 -2.97
N VAL A 207 -10.16 6.55 -1.71
CA VAL A 207 -8.93 7.03 -1.09
C VAL A 207 -8.27 5.84 -0.42
N GLU A 208 -7.05 5.54 -0.83
CA GLU A 208 -6.18 4.58 -0.17
C GLU A 208 -5.06 5.32 0.55
N GLU A 209 -4.78 4.92 1.78
CA GLU A 209 -3.74 5.51 2.61
C GLU A 209 -2.87 4.40 3.19
N ARG A 210 -1.55 4.61 3.16
CA ARG A 210 -0.55 3.66 3.63
C ARG A 210 0.60 4.40 4.29
N TYR A 211 1.40 3.69 5.08
CA TYR A 211 2.65 4.23 5.60
C TYR A 211 3.82 3.72 4.78
N VAL A 212 4.76 4.62 4.52
CA VAL A 212 5.96 4.33 3.73
C VAL A 212 7.18 4.96 4.36
N ILE A 213 8.34 4.41 4.03
CA ILE A 213 9.65 4.97 4.38
C ILE A 213 10.53 5.05 3.14
N PRO A 214 11.47 6.00 3.08
CA PRO A 214 12.53 5.95 2.08
C PRO A 214 13.35 4.66 2.24
N MET A 215 13.73 4.03 1.13
CA MET A 215 14.43 2.74 1.14
C MET A 215 15.78 2.80 1.89
N ASP A 216 16.44 3.96 1.90
CA ASP A 216 17.70 4.16 2.64
C ASP A 216 17.51 4.24 4.17
N LYS A 217 16.27 4.19 4.67
CA LYS A 217 15.91 4.15 6.09
C LYS A 217 15.48 2.78 6.58
N VAL A 218 15.55 1.74 5.76
CA VAL A 218 15.13 0.38 6.12
C VAL A 218 15.77 -0.11 7.43
N THR A 219 17.04 0.21 7.68
CA THR A 219 17.75 -0.17 8.91
C THR A 219 17.30 0.58 10.17
N HIS A 220 16.39 1.56 10.06
CA HIS A 220 15.77 2.20 11.22
C HIS A 220 14.61 1.36 11.79
N PHE A 221 14.02 0.47 10.99
CA PHE A 221 12.79 -0.25 11.33
C PHE A 221 13.06 -1.74 11.55
N ASN A 222 12.26 -2.37 12.42
CA ASN A 222 12.26 -3.83 12.57
C ASN A 222 11.71 -4.49 11.32
N LEU A 223 12.12 -5.73 11.08
CA LEU A 223 11.67 -6.51 9.93
C LEU A 223 10.96 -7.75 10.45
N VAL A 224 9.67 -7.87 10.19
CA VAL A 224 8.97 -9.14 10.31
C VAL A 224 9.29 -9.95 9.07
N VAL A 225 9.80 -11.15 9.26
CA VAL A 225 10.20 -12.07 8.20
C VAL A 225 9.29 -13.28 8.24
N ASN A 226 8.53 -13.49 7.17
CA ASN A 226 7.88 -14.75 6.88
C ASN A 226 8.76 -15.52 5.88
N HIS A 227 9.70 -16.32 6.37
CA HIS A 227 10.68 -17.03 5.53
C HIS A 227 10.13 -18.39 5.12
N CYS A 228 10.10 -18.68 3.82
CA CYS A 228 9.60 -19.93 3.26
C CYS A 228 10.51 -20.42 2.11
N PRO A 229 11.45 -21.34 2.37
CA PRO A 229 12.47 -21.72 1.38
C PRO A 229 11.98 -22.71 0.32
N GLU A 230 10.95 -23.50 0.61
CA GLU A 230 10.45 -24.57 -0.28
C GLU A 230 9.03 -24.28 -0.76
N ASP A 231 8.05 -24.32 0.15
CA ASP A 231 6.64 -24.14 -0.17
C ASP A 231 6.10 -22.80 0.34
N MET A 232 5.15 -22.24 -0.40
CA MET A 232 4.43 -21.04 0.04
C MET A 232 3.59 -21.37 1.27
N VAL A 233 3.66 -20.49 2.25
CA VAL A 233 2.93 -20.59 3.50
C VAL A 233 2.03 -19.38 3.68
N ARG A 234 1.07 -19.48 4.59
CA ARG A 234 0.15 -18.38 4.87
C ARG A 234 0.94 -17.13 5.29
N GLU A 235 0.55 -15.99 4.73
CA GLU A 235 1.10 -14.70 5.12
C GLU A 235 0.63 -14.28 6.52
N TYR A 236 1.48 -13.58 7.26
CA TYR A 236 1.12 -12.99 8.53
C TYR A 236 0.18 -11.80 8.31
N ASP A 237 -1.01 -11.85 8.92
CA ASP A 237 -2.10 -10.89 8.71
C ASP A 237 -2.56 -10.18 10.00
N ASN A 238 -1.85 -10.38 11.12
CA ASN A 238 -2.20 -9.78 12.42
C ASN A 238 -1.52 -8.43 12.68
N PHE A 239 -1.54 -7.52 11.69
CA PHE A 239 -1.08 -6.14 11.84
C PHE A 239 -2.17 -5.21 12.42
N ASP A 240 -1.77 -4.06 12.95
CA ASP A 240 -2.67 -3.02 13.42
C ASP A 240 -3.32 -2.32 12.20
N TYR A 241 -4.65 -2.17 12.22
CA TYR A 241 -5.44 -1.44 11.20
C TYR A 241 -5.85 -0.03 11.66
#